data_AF-A0A3D5TBN4-F1
#
_entry.id   AF-A0A3D5TBN4-F1
#
_cell.length_a   1.000
_cell.length_b   1.000
_cell.length_c   1.000
_cell.angle_alpha   90.00
_cell.angle_beta   90.00
_cell.angle_gamma   90.00
#
_symmetry.space_group_name_H-M   'P 1'
#
loop_
_entity.id
_entity.type
_entity.pdbx_description
1 polymer ?
#
loop_
_entity_poly.entity_id
_entity_poly.type
_entity_poly.pdbx_seq_one_letter_code
_entity_poly.pdbx_strand_id
1 'polypeptide(L)'
;MAERIERFKGFTKEMHGTKWGMGEEECNVTFERCDPVILAVCPNCGREIVAHWVCYENKYTMSGRINNERREKVEKYIESKYSYYTMVGKVVSEIMEYRKKKNFCCEWCSAELVEKPGYYYENNYVHDFIFHTYLIKDDNICNECRQYYDIHYWRQNIKEPFGMKEEVIKKLLDDKRYTNQYTDLPDDDERYKKVEEAKCRGEIINISWQKMSIDSIFTFLHDYREETRLPELAAEVDQWISSKSEELRKTEAVQMAAIDEANTDFLKQYLYHLIQIETDICSLSKRMPGLYFVQEENARTKEQLIDLRDDIRQIKEKHTKLEKEENIIGKGESDELWKSNYERILNEKKAGDYPEKPQEPDYPQLEKAGLFDIFHKKKIEEENAAKLREYNVKHDAWKKEETRYELAVAKIEQNVTEEAKREAEQQISDAENGKKKLQEEIASLSEELEEKRKAQRQEIQNTWDVEVQEAENTLKKCIEAKLTYESCNVVFPKYRNLIAYASFYEYLESGRCDSLSGVNGAYNLYEAELKQNTVIAQLSKVLESMEDIKTNQYVAYSQLHEMNKNLHELNTSMHKAVESLGQIQGAAKKIAENSELTAYNTAATAYYTKINTQLTNALGYMVAFKS
;
A
#
# COMPACT_ATOMS: atom_id res chain seq x y z
N MET A 1 -18.73 3.39 -8.38
CA MET A 1 -18.39 3.72 -6.98
C MET A 1 -18.94 2.66 -6.00
N ALA A 2 -18.68 1.37 -6.23
CA ALA A 2 -19.30 0.30 -5.43
C ALA A 2 -18.36 -0.38 -4.43
N GLU A 3 -17.08 0.03 -4.32
CA GLU A 3 -16.12 -0.71 -3.50
C GLU A 3 -14.98 0.16 -2.97
N ARG A 4 -15.25 1.45 -2.70
CA ARG A 4 -14.28 2.31 -2.01
C ARG A 4 -14.25 2.07 -0.50
N ILE A 5 -15.20 1.30 0.05
CA ILE A 5 -15.36 1.10 1.49
C ILE A 5 -15.90 -0.32 1.73
N GLU A 6 -15.10 -1.22 2.27
CA GLU A 6 -15.66 -2.33 3.03
C GLU A 6 -16.14 -1.75 4.37
N ARG A 7 -17.45 -1.52 4.47
CA ARG A 7 -18.06 -1.06 5.71
C ARG A 7 -18.21 -2.25 6.66
N PHE A 8 -17.28 -2.40 7.59
CA PHE A 8 -17.44 -3.30 8.72
C PHE A 8 -18.53 -2.74 9.64
N LYS A 9 -19.58 -3.54 9.89
CA LYS A 9 -20.77 -3.10 10.62
C LYS A 9 -20.49 -3.05 12.13
N GLY A 10 -19.82 -1.98 12.58
CA GLY A 10 -19.91 -1.52 13.97
C GLY A 10 -21.31 -1.01 14.33
N PHE A 11 -21.56 -0.65 15.59
CA PHE A 11 -22.86 -0.19 16.09
C PHE A 11 -23.44 0.95 15.23
N THR A 12 -24.37 0.62 14.31
CA THR A 12 -24.94 1.58 13.35
C THR A 12 -26.04 2.46 13.93
N LYS A 13 -26.43 2.24 15.18
CA LYS A 13 -27.49 3.03 15.83
C LYS A 13 -26.86 4.32 16.35
N GLU A 14 -27.20 5.46 15.77
CA GLU A 14 -26.82 6.77 16.29
C GLU A 14 -27.17 6.84 17.79
N MET A 15 -26.15 7.06 18.62
CA MET A 15 -26.33 7.23 20.05
C MET A 15 -26.56 8.71 20.33
N HIS A 16 -27.76 9.05 20.79
CA HIS A 16 -28.09 10.41 21.20
C HIS A 16 -27.82 10.60 22.69
N GLY A 17 -27.38 11.81 23.06
CA GLY A 17 -27.16 12.17 24.46
C GLY A 17 -28.40 11.89 25.31
N THR A 18 -28.19 11.32 26.49
CA THR A 18 -29.27 10.93 27.40
C THR A 18 -29.06 11.58 28.76
N LYS A 19 -30.14 12.10 29.33
CA LYS A 19 -30.17 12.71 30.65
C LYS A 19 -30.69 11.71 31.67
N TRP A 20 -29.90 11.44 32.71
CA TRP A 20 -30.23 10.50 33.79
C TRP A 20 -30.27 11.27 35.12
N GLY A 21 -31.33 11.11 35.91
CA GLY A 21 -31.45 11.77 37.21
C GLY A 21 -32.54 11.18 38.10
N MET A 22 -32.34 11.27 39.41
CA MET A 22 -33.36 11.08 40.44
C MET A 22 -33.26 12.24 41.45
N GLY A 23 -34.02 13.32 41.26
CA GLY A 23 -34.05 14.51 42.14
C GLY A 23 -33.36 15.75 41.54
N GLU A 24 -32.77 16.61 42.39
CA GLU A 24 -32.17 17.92 42.03
C GLU A 24 -30.80 17.82 41.31
N GLU A 25 -30.27 16.62 41.07
CA GLU A 25 -28.94 16.40 40.49
C GLU A 25 -29.05 15.64 39.16
N GLU A 26 -28.51 16.24 38.10
CA GLU A 26 -28.63 15.74 36.73
C GLU A 26 -27.28 15.19 36.24
N CYS A 27 -27.30 13.97 35.69
CA CYS A 27 -26.19 13.36 34.97
C CYS A 27 -26.48 13.42 33.47
N ASN A 28 -25.63 14.14 32.73
CA ASN A 28 -25.71 14.21 31.28
C ASN A 28 -24.68 13.25 30.70
N VAL A 29 -25.13 12.27 29.91
CA VAL A 29 -24.26 11.37 29.15
C VAL A 29 -24.21 11.87 27.70
N THR A 30 -23.02 12.20 27.23
CA THR A 30 -22.71 12.60 25.87
C THR A 30 -21.92 11.50 25.17
N PHE A 31 -22.20 11.27 23.89
CA PHE A 31 -21.47 10.32 23.08
C PHE A 31 -20.63 11.08 22.05
N GLU A 32 -19.33 10.82 22.04
CA GLU A 32 -18.42 11.28 20.99
C GLU A 32 -18.19 10.14 20.01
N ARG A 33 -18.32 10.43 18.71
CA ARG A 33 -18.11 9.42 17.68
C ARG A 33 -16.61 9.19 17.48
N CYS A 34 -16.19 7.94 17.58
CA CYS A 34 -14.83 7.48 17.40
C CYS A 34 -14.85 6.45 16.29
N ASP A 35 -14.30 6.79 15.13
CA ASP A 35 -14.36 5.91 13.96
C ASP A 35 -12.96 5.36 13.69
N PRO A 36 -12.58 4.16 14.19
CA PRO A 36 -11.36 3.51 13.76
C PRO A 36 -11.34 3.32 12.24
N VAL A 37 -10.23 3.69 11.61
CA VAL A 37 -10.05 3.58 10.16
C VAL A 37 -8.67 3.01 9.87
N ILE A 38 -8.65 2.00 9.01
CA ILE A 38 -7.45 1.48 8.36
C ILE A 38 -7.58 1.76 6.87
N LEU A 39 -6.59 2.43 6.31
CA LEU A 39 -6.46 2.69 4.89
C LEU A 39 -5.22 1.98 4.37
N ALA A 40 -5.35 1.37 3.21
CA ALA A 40 -4.22 0.80 2.51
C ALA A 40 -4.32 1.06 1.02
N VAL A 41 -3.18 1.17 0.36
CA VAL A 41 -3.06 1.10 -1.09
C VAL A 41 -2.34 -0.19 -1.41
N CYS A 42 -2.95 -1.05 -2.23
CA CYS A 42 -2.28 -2.28 -2.62
C CYS A 42 -1.05 -1.97 -3.49
N PRO A 43 0.16 -2.40 -3.11
CA PRO A 43 1.36 -2.14 -3.91
C PRO A 43 1.38 -2.90 -5.23
N ASN A 44 0.58 -3.97 -5.35
CA ASN A 44 0.56 -4.83 -6.53
C ASN A 44 -0.49 -4.40 -7.58
N CYS A 45 -1.65 -3.90 -7.17
CA CYS A 45 -2.73 -3.55 -8.11
C CYS A 45 -3.30 -2.13 -7.91
N GLY A 46 -2.63 -1.31 -7.09
CA GLY A 46 -2.96 0.09 -6.86
C GLY A 46 -4.27 0.36 -6.11
N ARG A 47 -5.07 -0.66 -5.76
CA ARG A 47 -6.40 -0.48 -5.15
C ARG A 47 -6.34 0.20 -3.79
N GLU A 48 -7.10 1.28 -3.66
CA GLU A 48 -7.46 1.89 -2.37
C GLU A 48 -8.39 0.96 -1.60
N ILE A 49 -8.01 0.66 -0.36
CA ILE A 49 -8.76 -0.19 0.55
C ILE A 49 -9.04 0.64 1.78
N VAL A 50 -10.31 0.66 2.18
CA VAL A 50 -10.77 1.36 3.37
C VAL A 50 -11.56 0.39 4.22
N ALA A 51 -11.01 0.06 5.38
CA ALA A 51 -11.73 -0.61 6.44
C ALA A 51 -12.10 0.44 7.50
N HIS A 52 -13.39 0.57 7.76
CA HIS A 52 -13.95 1.61 8.60
C HIS A 52 -14.94 1.02 9.58
N TRP A 53 -14.78 1.36 10.86
CA TRP A 53 -15.68 1.01 11.94
C TRP A 53 -16.36 2.27 12.50
N VAL A 54 -17.61 2.12 12.93
CA VAL A 54 -18.35 3.16 13.64
C VAL A 54 -18.43 2.79 15.11
N CYS A 55 -17.87 3.64 15.98
CA CYS A 55 -17.92 3.46 17.42
C CYS A 55 -18.22 4.79 18.14
N TYR A 56 -18.62 4.69 19.41
CA TYR A 56 -18.89 5.85 20.26
C TYR A 56 -18.16 5.70 21.59
N GLU A 57 -17.44 6.74 21.99
CA GLU A 57 -16.96 6.92 23.35
C GLU A 57 -18.05 7.64 24.16
N ASN A 58 -18.36 7.15 25.35
CA ASN A 58 -19.28 7.83 26.25
C ASN A 58 -18.51 8.71 27.24
N LYS A 59 -19.01 9.92 27.46
CA LYS A 59 -18.54 10.86 28.48
C LYS A 59 -19.73 11.27 29.32
N TYR A 60 -19.56 11.40 30.62
CA TYR A 60 -20.64 11.84 31.50
C TYR A 60 -20.22 13.00 32.37
N THR A 61 -21.14 13.93 32.59
CA THR A 61 -20.97 15.07 33.49
C THR A 61 -22.05 15.03 34.55
N MET A 62 -21.64 15.21 35.81
CA MET A 62 -22.55 15.25 36.95
C MET A 62 -22.59 16.67 37.53
N SER A 63 -23.79 17.15 37.81
CA SER A 63 -24.05 18.43 38.48
C SER A 63 -24.61 18.18 39.89
N GLY A 64 -24.08 18.87 40.92
CA GLY A 64 -24.51 18.70 42.33
C GLY A 64 -23.41 18.31 43.32
N ARG A 65 -23.77 17.98 44.57
CA ARG A 65 -22.85 17.50 45.62
C ARG A 65 -22.63 15.98 45.45
N ILE A 66 -21.56 15.62 44.77
CA ILE A 66 -21.24 14.22 44.42
C ILE A 66 -20.66 13.48 45.64
N ASN A 67 -21.22 12.30 45.98
CA ASN A 67 -20.60 11.34 46.90
C ASN A 67 -20.17 10.05 46.15
N ASN A 68 -19.17 9.34 46.67
CA ASN A 68 -18.54 8.20 45.99
C ASN A 68 -19.53 7.06 45.67
N GLU A 69 -20.47 6.78 46.58
CA GLU A 69 -21.45 5.70 46.40
C GLU A 69 -22.43 5.98 45.24
N ARG A 70 -22.79 7.25 44.99
CA ARG A 70 -23.63 7.64 43.85
C ARG A 70 -22.87 7.59 42.54
N ARG A 71 -21.60 8.03 42.51
CA ARG A 71 -20.73 7.93 41.34
C ARG A 71 -20.64 6.47 40.87
N GLU A 72 -20.43 5.54 41.80
CA GLU A 72 -20.34 4.11 41.51
C GLU A 72 -21.66 3.56 40.91
N LYS A 73 -22.83 4.04 41.35
CA LYS A 73 -24.13 3.67 40.75
C LYS A 73 -24.29 4.17 39.32
N VAL A 74 -23.85 5.41 39.04
CA VAL A 74 -23.87 5.98 37.68
C VAL A 74 -22.92 5.21 36.77
N GLU A 75 -21.69 4.95 37.22
CA GLU A 75 -20.71 4.16 36.48
C GLU A 75 -21.24 2.75 36.20
N LYS A 76 -21.85 2.07 37.18
CA LYS A 76 -22.51 0.77 36.98
C LYS A 76 -23.68 0.84 35.99
N TYR A 77 -24.48 1.90 36.03
CA TYR A 77 -25.60 2.09 35.09
C TYR A 77 -25.09 2.29 33.67
N ILE A 78 -24.14 3.21 33.48
CA ILE A 78 -23.50 3.48 32.19
C ILE A 78 -22.84 2.21 31.67
N GLU A 79 -22.08 1.49 32.49
CA GLU A 79 -21.44 0.24 32.10
C GLU A 79 -22.48 -0.83 31.72
N SER A 80 -23.60 -0.93 32.44
CA SER A 80 -24.65 -1.91 32.12
C SER A 80 -25.40 -1.65 30.81
N LYS A 81 -25.47 -0.39 30.37
CA LYS A 81 -26.29 0.05 29.23
C LYS A 81 -25.48 0.45 28.00
N TYR A 82 -24.29 0.99 28.23
CA TYR A 82 -23.42 1.64 27.26
C TYR A 82 -21.95 1.26 27.50
N SER A 83 -21.67 0.05 28.00
CA SER A 83 -20.31 -0.45 28.27
C SER A 83 -19.34 -0.06 27.14
N TYR A 84 -18.46 0.89 27.44
CA TYR A 84 -17.41 1.31 26.53
C TYR A 84 -16.51 0.10 26.24
N TYR A 85 -16.17 -0.64 27.28
CA TYR A 85 -15.32 -1.81 27.22
C TYR A 85 -15.86 -2.93 26.33
N THR A 86 -17.18 -3.16 26.36
CA THR A 86 -17.83 -4.16 25.48
C THR A 86 -17.81 -3.72 24.02
N MET A 87 -17.99 -2.44 23.73
CA MET A 87 -17.92 -1.91 22.37
C MET A 87 -16.49 -1.98 21.82
N VAL A 88 -15.50 -1.53 22.61
CA VAL A 88 -14.07 -1.61 22.26
C VAL A 88 -13.65 -3.05 22.01
N GLY A 89 -13.97 -3.98 22.92
CA GLY A 89 -13.61 -5.39 22.76
C GLY A 89 -14.11 -6.00 21.45
N LYS A 90 -15.35 -5.68 21.04
CA LYS A 90 -15.89 -6.14 19.75
C LYS A 90 -15.16 -5.54 18.55
N VAL A 91 -14.95 -4.22 18.55
CA VAL A 91 -14.29 -3.51 17.45
C VAL A 91 -12.84 -3.99 17.30
N VAL A 92 -12.13 -4.22 18.41
CA VAL A 92 -10.77 -4.77 18.39
C VAL A 92 -10.76 -6.20 17.84
N SER A 93 -11.69 -7.06 18.26
CA SER A 93 -11.80 -8.41 17.68
C SER A 93 -12.02 -8.36 16.17
N GLU A 94 -12.89 -7.49 15.67
CA GLU A 94 -13.13 -7.32 14.22
C GLU A 94 -11.90 -6.78 13.48
N ILE A 95 -11.17 -5.81 14.05
CA ILE A 95 -9.91 -5.31 13.47
C ILE A 95 -8.87 -6.44 13.37
N MET A 96 -8.73 -7.24 14.43
CA MET A 96 -7.78 -8.36 14.45
C MET A 96 -8.19 -9.46 13.46
N GLU A 97 -9.48 -9.78 13.36
CA GLU A 97 -9.99 -10.72 12.34
C GLU A 97 -9.73 -10.20 10.92
N TYR A 98 -9.96 -8.91 10.67
CA TYR A 98 -9.69 -8.28 9.38
C TYR A 98 -8.21 -8.41 8.99
N ARG A 99 -7.29 -8.15 9.91
CA ARG A 99 -5.84 -8.33 9.67
C ARG A 99 -5.45 -9.81 9.48
N LYS A 100 -6.13 -10.73 10.16
CA LYS A 100 -5.90 -12.19 10.04
C LYS A 100 -6.40 -12.81 8.74
N LYS A 101 -7.17 -12.08 7.92
CA LYS A 101 -7.66 -12.52 6.60
C LYS A 101 -6.45 -12.77 5.67
N LYS A 102 -5.82 -13.95 5.84
CA LYS A 102 -4.55 -14.44 5.27
C LYS A 102 -3.51 -13.33 5.01
N ASN A 103 -2.98 -12.74 6.07
CA ASN A 103 -1.88 -11.75 6.07
C ASN A 103 -2.25 -10.35 5.55
N PHE A 104 -3.41 -9.81 5.95
CA PHE A 104 -3.85 -8.46 5.57
C PHE A 104 -3.62 -8.19 4.07
N CYS A 105 -4.27 -8.97 3.23
CA CYS A 105 -4.08 -8.93 1.78
C CYS A 105 -5.11 -8.05 1.07
N CYS A 106 -4.74 -7.54 -0.09
CA CYS A 106 -5.65 -6.85 -0.98
C CYS A 106 -6.81 -7.76 -1.37
N GLU A 107 -8.04 -7.31 -1.11
CA GLU A 107 -9.23 -8.12 -1.42
C GLU A 107 -9.44 -8.35 -2.91
N TRP A 108 -8.80 -7.50 -3.72
CA TRP A 108 -8.71 -7.68 -5.16
C TRP A 108 -7.64 -8.71 -5.51
N CYS A 109 -6.37 -8.32 -5.57
CA CYS A 109 -5.32 -9.17 -6.13
C CYS A 109 -4.68 -10.15 -5.13
N SER A 110 -5.15 -10.19 -3.87
CA SER A 110 -4.58 -10.99 -2.78
C SER A 110 -3.11 -10.71 -2.45
N ALA A 111 -2.53 -9.64 -2.99
CA ALA A 111 -1.18 -9.24 -2.60
C ALA A 111 -1.19 -8.74 -1.15
N GLU A 112 -0.18 -9.14 -0.39
CA GLU A 112 0.05 -8.68 0.97
C GLU A 112 0.12 -7.16 1.02
N LEU A 113 -0.65 -6.54 1.91
CA LEU A 113 -0.60 -5.10 2.13
C LEU A 113 0.55 -4.84 3.10
N VAL A 114 1.70 -4.51 2.53
CA VAL A 114 2.93 -4.29 3.28
C VAL A 114 2.85 -2.97 4.05
N GLU A 115 3.27 -2.94 5.32
CA GLU A 115 3.41 -1.73 6.16
C GLU A 115 4.59 -0.83 5.70
N LYS A 116 4.70 -0.56 4.39
CA LYS A 116 5.67 0.38 3.84
C LYS A 116 5.13 1.81 3.94
N PRO A 117 5.98 2.82 4.21
CA PRO A 117 5.60 4.23 4.13
C PRO A 117 4.84 4.58 2.85
N GLY A 118 3.68 5.25 2.98
CA GLY A 118 2.87 5.73 1.86
C GLY A 118 1.81 4.76 1.32
N TYR A 119 1.78 3.51 1.80
CA TYR A 119 0.81 2.48 1.37
C TYR A 119 -0.13 2.01 2.48
N TYR A 120 0.08 2.46 3.72
CA TYR A 120 -0.66 2.01 4.87
C TYR A 120 -0.86 3.14 5.88
N TYR A 121 -2.06 3.24 6.44
CA TYR A 121 -2.42 4.22 7.45
C TYR A 121 -3.44 3.64 8.42
N GLU A 122 -3.23 3.89 9.71
CA GLU A 122 -4.23 3.69 10.76
C GLU A 122 -4.41 4.99 11.54
N ASN A 123 -5.65 5.32 11.86
CA ASN A 123 -5.89 6.47 12.72
C ASN A 123 -5.65 6.15 14.20
N ASN A 124 -5.49 7.19 15.02
CA ASN A 124 -5.18 7.05 16.46
C ASN A 124 -6.21 6.21 17.23
N TYR A 125 -7.46 6.13 16.76
CA TYR A 125 -8.45 5.28 17.41
C TYR A 125 -8.12 3.79 17.27
N VAL A 126 -7.47 3.35 16.19
CA VAL A 126 -7.02 1.95 16.09
C VAL A 126 -5.97 1.66 17.17
N HIS A 127 -4.98 2.54 17.32
CA HIS A 127 -3.99 2.46 18.40
C HIS A 127 -4.65 2.39 19.79
N ASP A 128 -5.56 3.34 20.07
CA ASP A 128 -6.20 3.44 21.38
C ASP A 128 -7.04 2.20 21.67
N PHE A 129 -7.75 1.66 20.68
CA PHE A 129 -8.54 0.45 20.86
C PHE A 129 -7.65 -0.79 21.06
N ILE A 130 -6.59 -0.93 20.26
CA ILE A 130 -5.62 -2.03 20.42
C ILE A 130 -4.96 -1.95 21.80
N PHE A 131 -4.55 -0.78 22.30
CA PHE A 131 -3.96 -0.64 23.64
C PHE A 131 -4.81 -1.30 24.74
N HIS A 132 -6.14 -1.23 24.61
CA HIS A 132 -7.08 -1.83 25.55
C HIS A 132 -7.24 -3.37 25.36
N THR A 133 -6.19 -4.06 24.88
CA THR A 133 -6.10 -5.53 24.71
C THR A 133 -6.68 -6.34 25.87
N TYR A 134 -6.51 -5.87 27.11
CA TYR A 134 -6.98 -6.53 28.33
C TYR A 134 -8.50 -6.70 28.42
N LEU A 135 -9.26 -6.04 27.55
CA LEU A 135 -10.72 -6.14 27.46
C LEU A 135 -11.19 -7.34 26.62
N ILE A 136 -10.29 -7.98 25.89
CA ILE A 136 -10.60 -9.13 25.04
C ILE A 136 -10.65 -10.38 25.91
N LYS A 137 -11.81 -11.05 25.93
CA LYS A 137 -12.02 -12.28 26.71
C LYS A 137 -11.34 -13.52 26.12
N ASP A 138 -10.95 -13.45 24.84
CA ASP A 138 -10.19 -14.49 24.17
C ASP A 138 -8.69 -14.28 24.45
N ASP A 139 -8.10 -15.17 25.23
CA ASP A 139 -6.69 -15.09 25.65
C ASP A 139 -5.72 -15.13 24.47
N ASN A 140 -6.05 -15.81 23.37
CA ASN A 140 -5.19 -15.85 22.17
C ASN A 140 -5.20 -14.49 21.47
N ILE A 141 -6.39 -13.94 21.23
CA ILE A 141 -6.51 -12.62 20.61
C ILE A 141 -5.86 -11.55 21.51
N CYS A 142 -6.10 -11.59 22.83
CA CYS A 142 -5.48 -10.66 23.79
C CYS A 142 -3.94 -10.69 23.72
N ASN A 143 -3.34 -11.89 23.68
CA ASN A 143 -1.89 -12.06 23.58
C ASN A 143 -1.33 -11.55 22.26
N GLU A 144 -1.96 -11.85 21.13
CA GLU A 144 -1.55 -11.35 19.82
C GLU A 144 -1.66 -9.83 19.72
N CYS A 145 -2.75 -9.26 20.25
CA CYS A 145 -2.98 -7.82 20.28
C CYS A 145 -1.91 -7.13 21.12
N ARG A 146 -1.47 -7.77 22.23
CA ARG A 146 -0.38 -7.27 23.07
C ARG A 146 0.97 -7.38 22.36
N GLN A 147 1.24 -8.48 21.66
CA GLN A 147 2.43 -8.62 20.83
C GLN A 147 2.47 -7.56 19.72
N TYR A 148 1.35 -7.32 19.04
CA TYR A 148 1.22 -6.27 18.05
C TYR A 148 1.49 -4.91 18.67
N TYR A 149 0.83 -4.61 19.78
CA TYR A 149 1.04 -3.37 20.50
C TYR A 149 2.51 -3.18 20.91
N ASP A 150 3.16 -4.25 21.38
CA ASP A 150 4.54 -4.22 21.81
C ASP A 150 5.51 -3.97 20.64
N ILE A 151 5.25 -4.58 19.49
CA ILE A 151 6.06 -4.46 18.27
C ILE A 151 5.89 -3.07 17.64
N HIS A 152 4.63 -2.64 17.46
CA HIS A 152 4.29 -1.50 16.62
C HIS A 152 4.14 -0.19 17.42
N TYR A 153 3.84 -0.22 18.72
CA TYR A 153 3.56 1.00 19.50
C TYR A 153 4.43 1.17 20.77
N TRP A 154 4.75 0.09 21.50
CA TRP A 154 5.47 0.19 22.79
C TRP A 154 7.00 0.30 22.67
N ARG A 155 7.64 -0.40 21.72
CA ARG A 155 9.11 -0.54 21.63
C ARG A 155 9.88 0.65 21.03
N GLN A 156 9.33 1.86 21.00
CA GLN A 156 9.93 3.05 20.35
C GLN A 156 10.20 2.89 18.82
N ASN A 157 9.83 1.77 18.19
CA ASN A 157 10.05 1.57 16.76
C ASN A 157 9.13 2.42 15.86
N ILE A 158 8.10 3.04 16.43
CA ILE A 158 7.26 4.02 15.75
C ILE A 158 6.91 5.11 16.76
N LYS A 159 7.66 6.21 16.80
CA LYS A 159 7.24 7.42 17.52
C LYS A 159 6.17 8.23 16.77
N GLU A 160 5.88 7.92 15.50
CA GLU A 160 4.92 8.68 14.69
C GLU A 160 4.03 7.78 13.79
N PRO A 161 2.72 8.04 13.68
CA PRO A 161 1.68 7.09 13.20
C PRO A 161 1.77 6.46 11.78
N PHE A 162 2.93 6.39 11.11
CA PHE A 162 2.93 6.27 9.65
C PHE A 162 3.96 5.33 9.01
N GLY A 163 5.01 4.92 9.72
CA GLY A 163 6.21 4.39 9.04
C GLY A 163 6.80 5.36 8.00
N MET A 164 6.27 6.58 7.90
CA MET A 164 6.66 7.67 7.03
C MET A 164 7.78 8.48 7.66
N LYS A 165 8.56 9.13 6.81
CA LYS A 165 9.69 9.95 7.23
C LYS A 165 9.18 11.21 7.94
N GLU A 166 9.54 11.38 9.21
CA GLU A 166 9.16 12.51 10.07
C GLU A 166 9.53 13.86 9.42
N GLU A 167 10.69 13.96 8.77
CA GLU A 167 11.07 15.18 8.05
C GLU A 167 10.11 15.55 6.90
N VAL A 168 9.55 14.56 6.20
CA VAL A 168 8.61 14.77 5.11
C VAL A 168 7.24 15.17 5.65
N ILE A 169 6.80 14.51 6.72
CA ILE A 169 5.55 14.88 7.41
C ILE A 169 5.64 16.33 7.87
N LYS A 170 6.70 16.73 8.59
CA LYS A 170 6.86 18.11 9.06
C LYS A 170 6.83 19.10 7.90
N LYS A 171 7.54 18.80 6.81
CA LYS A 171 7.52 19.64 5.59
C LYS A 171 6.12 19.80 5.01
N LEU A 172 5.35 18.71 4.92
CA LEU A 172 3.96 18.76 4.44
C LEU A 172 3.06 19.50 5.41
N LEU A 173 3.22 19.29 6.70
CA LEU A 173 2.48 20.03 7.71
C LEU A 173 2.76 21.53 7.62
N ASP A 174 3.97 21.94 7.25
CA ASP A 174 4.38 23.33 7.02
C ASP A 174 3.93 23.91 5.64
N ASP A 175 3.33 23.09 4.75
CA ASP A 175 2.70 23.56 3.51
C ASP A 175 1.37 24.27 3.84
N LYS A 176 1.09 25.39 3.16
CA LYS A 176 -0.12 26.22 3.33
C LYS A 176 -1.44 25.45 3.18
N ARG A 177 -1.45 24.30 2.51
CA ARG A 177 -2.62 23.40 2.40
C ARG A 177 -2.99 22.74 3.73
N TYR A 178 -2.01 22.59 4.62
CA TYR A 178 -2.09 21.83 5.88
C TYR A 178 -1.82 22.71 7.11
N THR A 179 -0.94 23.69 7.00
CA THR A 179 -0.76 24.75 7.98
C THR A 179 -1.54 25.99 7.62
N ASN A 180 -2.14 26.51 8.68
CA ASN A 180 -2.69 27.83 8.84
C ASN A 180 -2.06 28.92 7.94
N GLN A 181 -2.78 29.32 6.88
CA GLN A 181 -2.40 30.34 5.88
C GLN A 181 -2.19 31.76 6.45
N TYR A 182 -2.34 31.92 7.76
CA TYR A 182 -2.39 33.19 8.48
C TYR A 182 -1.16 33.42 9.39
N THR A 183 -0.03 32.75 9.13
CA THR A 183 1.23 32.93 9.89
C THR A 183 1.74 34.37 9.90
N ASP A 184 1.35 35.18 8.91
CA ASP A 184 1.76 36.57 8.76
C ASP A 184 0.89 37.56 9.57
N LEU A 185 -0.19 37.10 10.22
CA LEU A 185 -0.98 37.94 11.10
C LEU A 185 -0.24 38.15 12.44
N PRO A 186 -0.06 39.40 12.90
CA PRO A 186 0.68 39.70 14.12
C PRO A 186 -0.09 39.33 15.40
N ASP A 187 -1.42 39.19 15.32
CA ASP A 187 -2.30 38.91 16.46
C ASP A 187 -2.75 37.44 16.46
N ASP A 188 -2.54 36.76 17.60
CA ASP A 188 -2.80 35.33 17.74
C ASP A 188 -4.29 34.98 17.76
N ASP A 189 -5.15 35.85 18.28
CA ASP A 189 -6.60 35.62 18.36
C ASP A 189 -7.26 35.82 16.99
N GLU A 190 -6.86 36.85 16.25
CA GLU A 190 -7.31 37.10 14.88
C GLU A 190 -6.83 35.99 13.94
N ARG A 191 -5.58 35.55 14.13
CA ARG A 191 -5.02 34.37 13.44
C ARG A 191 -5.89 33.15 13.72
N TYR A 192 -6.15 32.81 14.98
CA TYR A 192 -6.96 31.66 15.38
C TYR A 192 -8.35 31.69 14.75
N LYS A 193 -9.02 32.85 14.82
CA LYS A 193 -10.36 33.04 14.23
C LYS A 193 -10.39 32.80 12.72
N LYS A 194 -9.42 33.35 11.99
CA LYS A 194 -9.31 33.19 10.54
C LYS A 194 -9.05 31.73 10.14
N VAL A 195 -8.25 30.98 10.91
CA VAL A 195 -8.05 29.53 10.68
C VAL A 195 -9.36 28.79 10.80
N GLU A 196 -10.12 29.04 11.86
CA GLU A 196 -11.37 28.34 12.11
C GLU A 196 -12.39 28.64 11.03
N GLU A 197 -12.47 29.90 10.57
CA GLU A 197 -13.30 30.29 9.44
C GLU A 197 -12.89 29.57 8.13
N ALA A 198 -11.58 29.45 7.85
CA ALA A 198 -11.06 28.75 6.67
C ALA A 198 -11.26 27.24 6.72
N LYS A 199 -11.09 26.62 7.91
CA LYS A 199 -11.45 25.22 8.16
C LYS A 199 -12.92 24.95 7.90
N CYS A 200 -13.82 25.83 8.35
CA CYS A 200 -15.26 25.71 8.09
C CYS A 200 -15.61 25.82 6.60
N ARG A 201 -14.83 26.56 5.81
CA ARG A 201 -15.00 26.65 4.34
C ARG A 201 -14.34 25.51 3.57
N GLY A 202 -13.58 24.63 4.24
CA GLY A 202 -12.82 23.55 3.60
C GLY A 202 -11.55 24.03 2.89
N GLU A 203 -11.09 25.25 3.16
CA GLU A 203 -9.90 25.86 2.55
C GLU A 203 -8.58 25.39 3.21
N ILE A 204 -8.67 24.79 4.40
CA ILE A 204 -7.55 24.20 5.14
C ILE A 204 -7.92 22.77 5.51
N ILE A 205 -7.04 21.82 5.18
CA ILE A 205 -7.20 20.43 5.61
C ILE A 205 -6.74 20.34 7.07
N ASN A 206 -7.69 20.22 8.00
CA ASN A 206 -7.38 20.07 9.42
C ASN A 206 -6.78 18.69 9.71
N ILE A 207 -5.45 18.63 9.90
CA ILE A 207 -4.77 17.39 10.30
C ILE A 207 -4.90 17.21 11.80
N SER A 208 -6.08 16.75 12.20
CA SER A 208 -6.27 16.04 13.45
C SER A 208 -6.42 14.58 13.07
N TRP A 209 -5.40 13.76 13.30
CA TRP A 209 -5.41 12.32 12.99
C TRP A 209 -6.63 11.57 13.54
N GLN A 210 -7.25 12.10 14.60
CA GLN A 210 -8.49 11.63 15.21
C GLN A 210 -9.79 12.09 14.52
N LYS A 211 -9.76 13.01 13.55
CA LYS A 211 -10.96 13.67 12.99
C LYS A 211 -10.92 13.90 11.47
N MET A 212 -9.89 13.43 10.77
CA MET A 212 -9.80 13.57 9.31
C MET A 212 -10.87 12.75 8.59
N SER A 213 -11.39 13.30 7.49
CA SER A 213 -12.19 12.53 6.53
C SER A 213 -11.29 11.56 5.76
N ILE A 214 -11.88 10.48 5.22
CA ILE A 214 -11.17 9.52 4.37
C ILE A 214 -10.51 10.22 3.17
N ASP A 215 -11.21 11.15 2.53
CA ASP A 215 -10.69 11.91 1.38
C ASP A 215 -9.47 12.76 1.77
N SER A 216 -9.54 13.46 2.91
CA SER A 216 -8.40 14.24 3.42
C SER A 216 -7.17 13.39 3.69
N ILE A 217 -7.36 12.14 4.14
CA ILE A 217 -6.25 11.22 4.37
C ILE A 217 -5.65 10.75 3.04
N PHE A 218 -6.47 10.42 2.04
CA PHE A 218 -5.96 10.04 0.72
C PHE A 218 -5.20 11.20 0.04
N THR A 219 -5.68 12.44 0.17
CA THR A 219 -4.94 13.63 -0.29
C THR A 219 -3.58 13.73 0.39
N PHE A 220 -3.52 13.57 1.72
CA PHE A 220 -2.26 13.57 2.45
C PHE A 220 -1.30 12.45 1.99
N LEU A 221 -1.83 11.24 1.76
CA LEU A 221 -1.03 10.12 1.27
C LEU A 221 -0.50 10.35 -0.14
N HIS A 222 -1.29 10.97 -1.02
CA HIS A 222 -0.86 11.38 -2.35
C HIS A 222 0.29 12.39 -2.26
N ASP A 223 0.11 13.46 -1.48
CA ASP A 223 1.12 14.51 -1.32
C ASP A 223 2.42 13.98 -0.69
N TYR A 224 2.31 13.02 0.24
CA TYR A 224 3.46 12.30 0.79
C TYR A 224 4.21 11.50 -0.28
N ARG A 225 3.50 10.78 -1.15
CA ARG A 225 4.14 10.04 -2.25
C ARG A 225 4.78 11.00 -3.25
N GLU A 226 4.12 12.10 -3.58
CA GLU A 226 4.67 13.12 -4.46
C GLU A 226 5.99 13.68 -3.91
N GLU A 227 6.00 14.09 -2.64
CA GLU A 227 7.17 14.65 -1.97
C GLU A 227 8.33 13.65 -1.84
N THR A 228 8.03 12.36 -1.71
CA THR A 228 9.06 11.32 -1.61
C THR A 228 9.56 10.80 -2.96
N ARG A 229 8.68 10.73 -3.97
CA ARG A 229 8.99 10.11 -5.28
C ARG A 229 9.53 11.11 -6.30
N LEU A 230 9.09 12.37 -6.28
CA LEU A 230 9.57 13.38 -7.24
C LEU A 230 11.09 13.58 -7.23
N PRO A 231 11.79 13.62 -6.07
CA PRO A 231 13.25 13.75 -6.06
C PRO A 231 13.97 12.55 -6.69
N GLU A 232 13.43 11.34 -6.50
CA GLU A 232 13.97 10.13 -7.13
C GLU A 232 13.79 10.18 -8.65
N LEU A 233 12.60 10.53 -9.11
CA LEU A 233 12.29 10.70 -10.53
C LEU A 233 13.15 11.80 -11.18
N ALA A 234 13.42 12.90 -10.48
CA ALA A 234 14.33 13.94 -10.95
C ALA A 234 15.75 13.41 -11.16
N ALA A 235 16.27 12.59 -10.22
CA ALA A 235 17.57 11.96 -10.38
C ALA A 235 17.60 10.95 -11.54
N GLU A 236 16.51 10.20 -11.75
CA GLU A 236 16.35 9.29 -12.90
C GLU A 236 16.37 10.07 -14.22
N VAL A 237 15.69 11.23 -14.31
CA VAL A 237 15.71 12.11 -15.47
C VAL A 237 17.11 12.67 -15.75
N ASP A 238 17.82 13.14 -14.72
CA ASP A 238 19.19 13.65 -14.88
C ASP A 238 20.16 12.58 -15.39
N GLN A 239 20.03 11.35 -14.90
CA GLN A 239 20.78 10.20 -15.42
C GLN A 239 20.42 9.90 -16.87
N TRP A 240 19.12 9.94 -17.21
CA TRP A 240 18.65 9.73 -18.58
C TRP A 240 19.21 10.79 -19.55
N ILE A 241 19.17 12.07 -19.19
CA ILE A 241 19.72 13.19 -19.99
C ILE A 241 21.23 12.97 -20.21
N SER A 242 21.95 12.61 -19.15
CA SER A 242 23.40 12.36 -19.21
C SER A 242 23.72 11.19 -20.14
N SER A 243 22.98 10.09 -20.03
CA SER A 243 23.13 8.90 -20.88
C SER A 243 22.83 9.23 -22.35
N LYS A 244 21.75 9.97 -22.63
CA LYS A 244 21.36 10.32 -24.00
C LYS A 244 22.34 11.30 -24.65
N SER A 245 22.87 12.24 -23.88
CA SER A 245 23.92 13.15 -24.33
C SER A 245 25.19 12.40 -24.76
N GLU A 246 25.58 11.35 -24.02
CA GLU A 246 26.75 10.52 -24.35
C GLU A 246 26.51 9.62 -25.58
N GLU A 247 25.29 9.10 -25.74
CA GLU A 247 24.87 8.34 -26.93
C GLU A 247 24.95 9.22 -28.19
N LEU A 248 24.37 10.42 -28.14
CA LEU A 248 24.28 11.33 -29.29
C LEU A 248 25.64 11.87 -29.72
N ARG A 249 26.57 12.13 -28.79
CA ARG A 249 27.95 12.58 -29.12
C ARG A 249 28.71 11.62 -30.03
N LYS A 250 28.35 10.34 -30.04
CA LYS A 250 28.98 9.32 -30.87
C LYS A 250 28.45 9.29 -32.31
N THR A 251 27.42 10.07 -32.62
CA THR A 251 26.80 10.09 -33.96
C THR A 251 27.52 11.07 -34.90
N GLU A 252 27.67 10.70 -36.17
CA GLU A 252 28.28 11.56 -37.20
C GLU A 252 27.49 12.86 -37.41
N ALA A 253 26.17 12.84 -37.18
CA ALA A 253 25.29 14.01 -37.30
C ALA A 253 25.70 15.18 -36.39
N VAL A 254 26.36 14.89 -35.26
CA VAL A 254 26.80 15.89 -34.28
C VAL A 254 28.18 16.46 -34.63
N GLN A 255 28.96 15.90 -35.55
CA GLN A 255 30.32 16.37 -35.85
C GLN A 255 30.31 17.50 -36.89
N MET A 256 30.66 18.72 -36.48
CA MET A 256 30.77 19.89 -37.35
C MET A 256 32.18 20.49 -37.36
N ALA A 257 32.54 21.14 -38.47
CA ALA A 257 33.79 21.89 -38.57
C ALA A 257 33.72 23.20 -37.75
N ALA A 258 34.87 23.66 -37.27
CA ALA A 258 34.97 24.93 -36.54
C ALA A 258 34.55 26.11 -37.42
N ILE A 259 33.69 26.98 -36.90
CA ILE A 259 33.20 28.18 -37.58
C ILE A 259 34.00 29.40 -37.13
N ASP A 260 34.34 30.28 -38.09
CA ASP A 260 35.05 31.54 -37.82
C ASP A 260 34.13 32.57 -37.14
N GLU A 261 34.56 33.09 -35.98
CA GLU A 261 33.78 33.90 -35.03
C GLU A 261 33.66 35.39 -35.41
N ALA A 262 34.16 35.79 -36.58
CA ALA A 262 34.36 37.20 -36.93
C ALA A 262 33.08 38.04 -37.16
N ASN A 263 31.90 37.42 -37.22
CA ASN A 263 30.63 38.11 -37.47
C ASN A 263 29.79 38.23 -36.19
N THR A 264 29.66 39.46 -35.68
CA THR A 264 28.89 39.77 -34.47
C THR A 264 27.40 39.42 -34.59
N ASP A 265 26.76 39.64 -35.75
CA ASP A 265 25.34 39.31 -35.95
C ASP A 265 25.11 37.79 -35.96
N PHE A 266 26.07 37.04 -36.51
CA PHE A 266 26.07 35.58 -36.40
C PHE A 266 26.20 35.14 -34.94
N LEU A 267 27.15 35.69 -34.18
CA LEU A 267 27.36 35.35 -32.78
C LEU A 267 26.11 35.62 -31.93
N LYS A 268 25.44 36.76 -32.15
CA LYS A 268 24.19 37.10 -31.46
C LYS A 268 23.10 36.05 -31.72
N GLN A 269 22.86 35.69 -32.98
CA GLN A 269 21.84 34.69 -33.33
C GLN A 269 22.21 33.28 -32.84
N TYR A 270 23.48 32.90 -32.96
CA TYR A 270 24.00 31.63 -32.48
C TYR A 270 23.81 31.47 -30.97
N LEU A 271 24.20 32.49 -30.18
CA LEU A 271 24.02 32.51 -28.73
C LEU A 271 22.54 32.53 -28.34
N TYR A 272 21.71 33.31 -29.04
CA TYR A 272 20.28 33.36 -28.77
C TYR A 272 19.61 31.99 -28.94
N HIS A 273 19.94 31.25 -30.00
CA HIS A 273 19.45 29.89 -30.17
C HIS A 273 19.94 28.93 -29.08
N LEU A 274 21.21 29.01 -28.66
CA LEU A 274 21.72 28.23 -27.53
C LEU A 274 20.98 28.56 -26.21
N ILE A 275 20.69 29.84 -25.96
CA ILE A 275 19.90 30.27 -24.79
C ILE A 275 18.50 29.65 -24.83
N GLN A 276 17.83 29.67 -25.99
CA GLN A 276 16.52 29.02 -26.15
C GLN A 276 16.59 27.52 -25.90
N ILE A 277 17.52 26.82 -26.55
CA ILE A 277 17.70 25.37 -26.42
C ILE A 277 17.98 24.97 -24.96
N GLU A 278 18.88 25.67 -24.27
CA GLU A 278 19.20 25.39 -22.86
C GLU A 278 18.02 25.68 -21.93
N THR A 279 17.25 26.73 -22.22
CA THR A 279 16.02 27.03 -21.48
C THR A 279 14.99 25.93 -21.69
N ASP A 280 14.81 25.44 -22.91
CA ASP A 280 13.88 24.35 -23.23
C ASP A 280 14.30 23.02 -22.57
N ILE A 281 15.60 22.69 -22.57
CA ILE A 281 16.14 21.53 -21.84
C ILE A 281 15.85 21.66 -20.35
N CYS A 282 16.13 22.83 -19.75
CA CYS A 282 15.83 23.09 -18.34
C CYS A 282 14.33 22.92 -18.07
N SER A 283 13.48 23.47 -18.93
CA SER A 283 12.03 23.40 -18.82
C SER A 283 11.51 21.95 -18.80
N LEU A 284 11.93 21.16 -19.79
CA LEU A 284 11.54 19.77 -19.93
C LEU A 284 12.09 18.90 -18.79
N SER A 285 13.34 19.11 -18.38
CA SER A 285 13.95 18.38 -17.25
C SER A 285 13.19 18.58 -15.94
N LYS A 286 12.66 19.79 -15.67
CA LYS A 286 11.83 20.08 -14.50
C LYS A 286 10.41 19.50 -14.61
N ARG A 287 9.89 19.37 -15.84
CA ARG A 287 8.54 18.88 -16.09
C ARG A 287 8.42 17.36 -15.99
N MET A 288 9.43 16.64 -16.49
CA MET A 288 9.38 15.19 -16.62
C MET A 288 9.09 14.43 -15.32
N PRO A 289 9.68 14.78 -14.15
CA PRO A 289 9.37 14.08 -12.91
C PRO A 289 7.88 14.11 -12.55
N GLY A 290 7.21 15.25 -12.75
CA GLY A 290 5.78 15.39 -12.53
C GLY A 290 4.94 14.55 -13.51
N LEU A 291 5.35 14.50 -14.78
CA LEU A 291 4.68 13.66 -15.79
C LEU A 291 4.81 12.17 -15.47
N TYR A 292 6.01 11.71 -15.09
CA TYR A 292 6.23 10.33 -14.67
C TYR A 292 5.42 9.98 -13.43
N PHE A 293 5.40 10.86 -12.43
CA PHE A 293 4.59 10.65 -11.23
C PHE A 293 3.10 10.53 -11.55
N VAL A 294 2.57 11.43 -12.39
CA VAL A 294 1.16 11.39 -12.82
C VAL A 294 0.87 10.15 -13.67
N GLN A 295 1.80 9.71 -14.51
CA GLN A 295 1.68 8.45 -15.25
C GLN A 295 1.61 7.25 -14.28
N GLU A 296 2.48 7.20 -13.26
CA GLU A 296 2.49 6.18 -12.22
C GLU A 296 1.18 6.19 -11.37
N GLU A 297 0.68 7.36 -10.93
CA GLU A 297 -0.59 7.47 -10.17
C GLU A 297 -1.82 7.14 -11.05
N ASN A 298 -1.82 7.53 -12.33
CA ASN A 298 -2.91 7.18 -13.25
C ASN A 298 -2.95 5.70 -13.59
N ALA A 299 -1.78 5.08 -13.82
CA ALA A 299 -1.70 3.63 -14.01
C ALA A 299 -2.28 2.91 -12.79
N ARG A 300 -1.94 3.36 -11.57
CA ARG A 300 -2.51 2.85 -10.32
C ARG A 300 -4.02 3.00 -10.26
N THR A 301 -4.56 4.18 -10.57
CA THR A 301 -6.00 4.47 -10.50
C THR A 301 -6.81 3.68 -11.54
N LYS A 302 -6.26 3.50 -12.75
CA LYS A 302 -6.93 2.77 -13.84
C LYS A 302 -6.95 1.27 -13.63
N GLU A 303 -5.92 0.70 -13.00
CA GLU A 303 -5.95 -0.70 -12.56
C GLU A 303 -7.07 -0.96 -11.53
N GLN A 304 -7.51 0.07 -10.79
CA GLN A 304 -8.68 -0.02 -9.91
C GLN A 304 -10.02 -0.08 -10.67
N LEU A 305 -10.09 0.45 -11.90
CA LEU A 305 -11.30 0.51 -12.73
C LEU A 305 -11.56 -0.78 -13.53
N ILE A 306 -10.56 -1.64 -13.64
CA ILE A 306 -10.67 -2.96 -14.24
C ILE A 306 -11.59 -3.80 -13.35
N ASP A 307 -12.84 -4.02 -13.77
CA ASP A 307 -13.80 -4.88 -13.04
C ASP A 307 -13.66 -6.35 -13.47
N LEU A 308 -12.60 -7.00 -12.99
CA LEU A 308 -12.36 -8.44 -13.12
C LEU A 308 -12.71 -9.19 -11.81
N ARG A 309 -13.66 -8.68 -11.03
CA ARG A 309 -13.97 -9.20 -9.69
C ARG A 309 -14.37 -10.67 -9.75
N ASP A 310 -15.17 -11.02 -10.74
CA ASP A 310 -15.67 -12.39 -10.90
C ASP A 310 -14.59 -13.38 -11.35
N ASP A 311 -13.67 -12.95 -12.22
CA ASP A 311 -12.55 -13.78 -12.66
C ASP A 311 -11.58 -14.06 -11.49
N ILE A 312 -11.25 -13.01 -10.72
CA ILE A 312 -10.43 -13.10 -9.52
C ILE A 312 -11.09 -13.96 -8.44
N ARG A 313 -12.40 -13.79 -8.20
CA ARG A 313 -13.17 -14.59 -7.25
C ARG A 313 -13.13 -16.07 -7.61
N GLN A 314 -13.31 -16.40 -8.89
CA GLN A 314 -13.24 -17.79 -9.36
C GLN A 314 -11.86 -18.40 -9.08
N ILE A 315 -10.78 -17.67 -9.35
CA ILE A 315 -9.41 -18.14 -9.05
C ILE A 315 -9.24 -18.37 -7.53
N LYS A 316 -9.72 -17.47 -6.68
CA LYS A 316 -9.66 -17.63 -5.20
C LYS A 316 -10.45 -18.84 -4.70
N GLU A 317 -11.64 -19.07 -5.24
CA GLU A 317 -12.46 -20.25 -4.90
C GLU A 317 -11.73 -21.55 -5.28
N LYS A 318 -10.97 -21.55 -6.38
CA LYS A 318 -10.16 -22.71 -6.82
C LYS A 318 -8.93 -22.91 -5.94
N HIS A 319 -8.20 -21.85 -5.57
CA HIS A 319 -7.11 -21.93 -4.60
C HIS A 319 -7.57 -22.48 -3.24
N THR A 320 -8.75 -22.07 -2.77
CA THR A 320 -9.32 -22.59 -1.51
C THR A 320 -9.61 -24.09 -1.59
N LYS A 321 -9.99 -24.60 -2.77
CA LYS A 321 -10.17 -26.04 -2.99
C LYS A 321 -8.82 -26.75 -3.04
N LEU A 322 -7.82 -26.16 -3.72
CA LEU A 322 -6.48 -26.70 -3.81
C LEU A 322 -5.85 -26.92 -2.43
N GLU A 323 -5.98 -25.95 -1.54
CA GLU A 323 -5.50 -26.06 -0.15
C GLU A 323 -6.17 -27.19 0.65
N LYS A 324 -7.43 -27.53 0.34
CA LYS A 324 -8.11 -28.66 0.96
C LYS A 324 -7.50 -29.99 0.49
N GLU A 325 -7.25 -30.12 -0.81
CA GLU A 325 -6.61 -31.31 -1.37
C GLU A 325 -5.18 -31.48 -0.82
N GLU A 326 -4.40 -30.40 -0.73
CA GLU A 326 -3.05 -30.43 -0.15
C GLU A 326 -3.04 -30.80 1.34
N ASN A 327 -4.04 -30.37 2.11
CA ASN A 327 -4.21 -30.79 3.49
C ASN A 327 -4.50 -32.30 3.62
N ILE A 328 -5.30 -32.87 2.71
CA ILE A 328 -5.57 -34.32 2.71
C ILE A 328 -4.28 -35.10 2.43
N ILE A 329 -3.49 -34.66 1.46
CA ILE A 329 -2.19 -35.26 1.12
C ILE A 329 -1.23 -35.17 2.32
N GLY A 330 -1.09 -34.00 2.95
CA GLY A 330 -0.20 -33.82 4.11
C GLY A 330 -0.63 -34.66 5.34
N LYS A 331 -1.93 -34.88 5.54
CA LYS A 331 -2.44 -35.83 6.56
C LYS A 331 -2.14 -37.29 6.22
N GLY A 332 -2.03 -37.61 4.93
CA GLY A 332 -1.58 -38.92 4.45
C GLY A 332 -0.12 -39.18 4.78
N GLU A 333 0.75 -38.19 4.58
CA GLU A 333 2.20 -38.27 4.86
C GLU A 333 2.53 -38.42 6.36
N SER A 334 1.65 -37.96 7.24
CA SER A 334 1.82 -37.93 8.70
C SER A 334 1.12 -39.07 9.46
N ASP A 335 0.62 -40.08 8.76
CA ASP A 335 -0.18 -41.18 9.30
C ASP A 335 -1.52 -40.76 9.97
N GLU A 336 -1.89 -39.48 9.95
CA GLU A 336 -3.09 -38.99 10.62
C GLU A 336 -4.37 -39.43 9.92
N LEU A 337 -4.35 -39.48 8.58
CA LEU A 337 -5.54 -39.80 7.79
C LEU A 337 -6.02 -41.24 8.03
N TRP A 338 -5.12 -42.22 7.99
CA TRP A 338 -5.49 -43.62 8.22
C TRP A 338 -5.93 -43.87 9.67
N LYS A 339 -5.32 -43.18 10.65
CA LYS A 339 -5.73 -43.27 12.07
C LYS A 339 -7.15 -42.74 12.26
N SER A 340 -7.48 -41.60 11.64
CA SER A 340 -8.84 -41.05 11.68
C SER A 340 -9.86 -42.00 11.03
N ASN A 341 -9.52 -42.64 9.92
CA ASN A 341 -10.39 -43.62 9.27
C ASN A 341 -10.55 -44.88 10.14
N TYR A 342 -9.47 -45.36 10.78
CA TYR A 342 -9.48 -46.49 11.70
C TYR A 342 -10.44 -46.26 12.87
N GLU A 343 -10.34 -45.12 13.55
CA GLU A 343 -11.23 -44.75 14.66
C GLU A 343 -12.70 -44.67 14.21
N ARG A 344 -12.96 -44.10 13.03
CA ARG A 344 -14.32 -44.01 12.46
C ARG A 344 -14.90 -45.40 12.21
N ILE A 345 -14.19 -46.27 11.49
CA ILE A 345 -14.66 -47.62 11.15
C ILE A 345 -14.86 -48.46 12.42
N LEU A 346 -13.96 -48.30 13.41
CA LEU A 346 -14.08 -48.99 14.70
C LEU A 346 -15.35 -48.57 15.46
N ASN A 347 -15.69 -47.27 15.45
CA ASN A 347 -16.90 -46.73 16.08
C ASN A 347 -18.20 -47.14 15.35
N GLU A 348 -18.13 -47.45 14.06
CA GLU A 348 -19.26 -47.94 13.27
C GLU A 348 -19.57 -49.44 13.54
N LYS A 349 -18.61 -50.20 14.07
CA LYS A 349 -18.82 -51.60 14.48
C LYS A 349 -19.74 -51.66 15.70
N LYS A 350 -20.74 -52.52 15.64
CA LYS A 350 -21.71 -52.76 16.74
C LYS A 350 -21.27 -53.93 17.61
N ALA A 351 -21.81 -54.01 18.82
CA ALA A 351 -21.54 -55.11 19.76
C ALA A 351 -21.83 -56.51 19.16
N GLY A 352 -22.76 -56.62 18.20
CA GLY A 352 -23.05 -57.86 17.48
C GLY A 352 -22.05 -58.26 16.39
N ASP A 353 -21.10 -57.38 16.04
CA ASP A 353 -20.02 -57.68 15.09
C ASP A 353 -18.84 -58.39 15.76
N TYR A 354 -18.79 -58.37 17.10
CA TYR A 354 -17.77 -59.06 17.89
C TYR A 354 -18.31 -60.43 18.36
N PRO A 355 -17.48 -61.48 18.35
CA PRO A 355 -17.85 -62.76 18.95
C PRO A 355 -18.18 -62.58 20.44
N GLU A 356 -19.07 -63.41 20.99
CA GLU A 356 -19.35 -63.38 22.42
C GLU A 356 -18.10 -63.79 23.21
N LYS A 357 -17.73 -62.97 24.20
CA LYS A 357 -16.59 -63.28 25.05
C LYS A 357 -16.90 -64.52 25.90
N PRO A 358 -16.10 -65.60 25.81
CA PRO A 358 -16.36 -66.81 26.59
C PRO A 358 -16.20 -66.53 28.08
N GLN A 359 -17.16 -66.99 28.87
CA GLN A 359 -17.17 -66.80 30.32
C GLN A 359 -16.20 -67.78 31.00
N GLU A 360 -15.32 -67.25 31.85
CA GLU A 360 -14.42 -68.07 32.64
C GLU A 360 -15.22 -68.93 33.63
N PRO A 361 -14.97 -70.25 33.71
CA PRO A 361 -15.69 -71.12 34.65
C PRO A 361 -15.34 -70.76 36.09
N ASP A 362 -16.36 -70.72 36.95
CA ASP A 362 -16.17 -70.43 38.39
C ASP A 362 -15.28 -71.48 39.06
N TYR A 363 -14.34 -71.01 39.89
CA TYR A 363 -13.49 -71.89 40.67
C TYR A 363 -14.34 -72.70 41.68
N PRO A 364 -14.18 -74.03 41.77
CA PRO A 364 -15.04 -74.85 42.59
C PRO A 364 -14.85 -74.53 44.08
N GLN A 365 -15.95 -74.52 44.83
CA GLN A 365 -15.89 -74.45 46.29
C GLN A 365 -15.36 -75.78 46.85
N LEU A 366 -14.15 -75.71 47.41
CA LEU A 366 -13.47 -76.85 48.03
C LEU A 366 -13.73 -76.87 49.53
N GLU A 367 -14.19 -78.02 50.02
CA GLU A 367 -14.47 -78.20 51.45
C GLU A 367 -13.17 -78.46 52.22
N LYS A 368 -12.99 -77.78 53.36
CA LYS A 368 -11.84 -78.04 54.26
C LYS A 368 -12.28 -79.01 55.34
N ALA A 369 -11.60 -80.16 55.42
CA ALA A 369 -11.85 -81.11 56.51
C ALA A 369 -11.52 -80.47 57.88
N GLY A 370 -12.43 -80.60 58.84
CA GLY A 370 -12.26 -80.08 60.20
C GLY A 370 -11.23 -80.86 61.02
N LEU A 371 -10.73 -80.25 62.11
CA LEU A 371 -9.61 -80.78 62.92
C LEU A 371 -9.84 -82.18 63.55
N PHE A 372 -11.08 -82.67 63.63
CA PHE A 372 -11.46 -83.95 64.27
C PHE A 372 -12.13 -84.98 63.33
N ASP A 373 -12.12 -84.76 62.01
CA ASP A 373 -12.89 -85.56 61.04
C ASP A 373 -12.02 -86.60 60.29
N ILE A 374 -11.45 -87.55 61.03
CA ILE A 374 -10.40 -88.48 60.53
C ILE A 374 -10.97 -89.54 59.56
N PHE A 375 -12.27 -89.87 59.65
CA PHE A 375 -12.92 -90.89 58.81
C PHE A 375 -13.54 -90.35 57.51
N HIS A 376 -13.81 -89.04 57.42
CA HIS A 376 -14.41 -88.41 56.22
C HIS A 376 -13.40 -87.61 55.39
N LYS A 377 -12.20 -87.33 55.92
CA LYS A 377 -11.14 -86.57 55.24
C LYS A 377 -10.80 -87.11 53.84
N LYS A 378 -10.61 -88.42 53.69
CA LYS A 378 -10.28 -89.04 52.40
C LYS A 378 -11.40 -88.87 51.37
N LYS A 379 -12.67 -88.94 51.81
CA LYS A 379 -13.84 -88.75 50.95
C LYS A 379 -13.97 -87.28 50.51
N ILE A 380 -13.75 -86.33 51.42
CA ILE A 380 -13.74 -84.89 51.11
C ILE A 380 -12.59 -84.54 50.14
N GLU A 381 -11.41 -85.14 50.31
CA GLU A 381 -10.27 -84.98 49.40
C GLU A 381 -10.55 -85.58 48.01
N GLU A 382 -11.19 -86.74 47.93
CA GLU A 382 -11.60 -87.37 46.66
C GLU A 382 -12.69 -86.56 45.94
N GLU A 383 -13.68 -86.03 46.66
CA GLU A 383 -14.73 -85.15 46.12
C GLU A 383 -14.17 -83.80 45.67
N ASN A 384 -13.27 -83.19 46.44
CA ASN A 384 -12.55 -81.98 46.03
C ASN A 384 -11.67 -82.24 44.80
N ALA A 385 -10.97 -83.38 44.73
CA ALA A 385 -10.18 -83.76 43.58
C ALA A 385 -11.04 -84.01 42.33
N ALA A 386 -12.25 -84.55 42.49
CA ALA A 386 -13.21 -84.69 41.39
C ALA A 386 -13.73 -83.32 40.89
N LYS A 387 -14.11 -82.42 41.82
CA LYS A 387 -14.48 -81.02 41.49
C LYS A 387 -13.36 -80.30 40.76
N LEU A 388 -12.10 -80.50 41.18
CA LEU A 388 -10.93 -79.91 40.54
C LEU A 388 -10.69 -80.47 39.13
N ARG A 389 -10.89 -81.77 38.91
CA ARG A 389 -10.78 -82.39 37.57
C ARG A 389 -11.86 -81.85 36.63
N GLU A 390 -13.10 -81.74 37.11
CA GLU A 390 -14.19 -81.17 36.31
C GLU A 390 -13.95 -79.71 35.96
N TYR A 391 -13.46 -78.91 36.93
CA TYR A 391 -13.03 -77.54 36.70
C TYR A 391 -11.89 -77.46 35.68
N ASN A 392 -10.84 -78.27 35.81
CA ASN A 392 -9.71 -78.25 34.87
C ASN A 392 -10.13 -78.57 33.43
N VAL A 393 -11.07 -79.52 33.24
CA VAL A 393 -11.63 -79.82 31.90
C VAL A 393 -12.41 -78.63 31.34
N LYS A 394 -13.27 -78.00 32.17
CA LYS A 394 -14.03 -76.80 31.78
C LYS A 394 -13.11 -75.62 31.48
N HIS A 395 -12.06 -75.44 32.27
CA HIS A 395 -11.07 -74.39 32.13
C HIS A 395 -10.18 -74.59 30.89
N ASP A 396 -9.76 -75.83 30.58
CA ASP A 396 -9.03 -76.14 29.35
C ASP A 396 -9.90 -75.94 28.09
N ALA A 397 -11.21 -76.22 28.18
CA ALA A 397 -12.17 -75.91 27.12
C ALA A 397 -12.37 -74.40 26.95
N TRP A 398 -12.51 -73.66 28.05
CA TRP A 398 -12.59 -72.21 28.06
C TRP A 398 -11.33 -71.57 27.45
N LYS A 399 -10.12 -72.00 27.82
CA LYS A 399 -8.87 -71.50 27.21
C LYS A 399 -8.83 -71.65 25.70
N LYS A 400 -9.32 -72.78 25.17
CA LYS A 400 -9.40 -72.99 23.71
C LYS A 400 -10.39 -72.02 23.06
N GLU A 401 -11.51 -71.74 23.72
CA GLU A 401 -12.51 -70.82 23.21
C GLU A 401 -12.08 -69.35 23.36
N GLU A 402 -11.33 -69.02 24.42
CA GLU A 402 -10.68 -67.73 24.61
C GLU A 402 -9.65 -67.46 23.51
N THR A 403 -8.79 -68.43 23.19
CA THR A 403 -7.86 -68.31 22.07
C THR A 403 -8.59 -68.10 20.73
N ARG A 404 -9.74 -68.78 20.51
CA ARG A 404 -10.55 -68.57 19.30
C ARG A 404 -11.19 -67.18 19.26
N TYR A 405 -11.67 -66.70 20.40
CA TYR A 405 -12.20 -65.35 20.55
C TYR A 405 -11.12 -64.30 20.24
N GLU A 406 -9.93 -64.42 20.84
CA GLU A 406 -8.79 -63.52 20.60
C GLU A 406 -8.39 -63.50 19.12
N LEU A 407 -8.30 -64.67 18.47
CA LEU A 407 -8.02 -64.77 17.03
C LEU A 407 -9.10 -64.11 16.17
N ALA A 408 -10.38 -64.25 16.56
CA ALA A 408 -11.49 -63.63 15.84
C ALA A 408 -11.50 -62.11 16.01
N VAL A 409 -11.24 -61.59 17.21
CA VAL A 409 -11.09 -60.14 17.47
C VAL A 409 -9.90 -59.58 16.70
N ALA A 410 -8.73 -60.23 16.76
CA ALA A 410 -7.53 -59.80 16.03
C ALA A 410 -7.76 -59.76 14.51
N LYS A 411 -8.55 -60.71 13.97
CA LYS A 411 -8.93 -60.71 12.56
C LYS A 411 -9.86 -59.55 12.20
N ILE A 412 -10.78 -59.18 13.09
CA ILE A 412 -11.65 -58.00 12.92
C ILE A 412 -10.80 -56.73 12.92
N GLU A 413 -9.89 -56.57 13.89
CA GLU A 413 -8.99 -55.42 13.98
C GLU A 413 -8.06 -55.31 12.76
N GLN A 414 -7.54 -56.44 12.27
CA GLN A 414 -6.74 -56.49 11.05
C GLN A 414 -7.55 -56.04 9.84
N ASN A 415 -8.78 -56.54 9.68
CA ASN A 415 -9.65 -56.13 8.57
C ASN A 415 -9.96 -54.63 8.62
N VAL A 416 -10.26 -54.09 9.82
CA VAL A 416 -10.49 -52.66 10.02
C VAL A 416 -9.24 -51.84 9.67
N THR A 417 -8.06 -52.33 10.03
CA THR A 417 -6.78 -51.68 9.69
C THR A 417 -6.55 -51.66 8.18
N GLU A 418 -6.76 -52.79 7.49
CA GLU A 418 -6.60 -52.89 6.03
C GLU A 418 -7.65 -52.07 5.28
N GLU A 419 -8.87 -51.97 5.79
CA GLU A 419 -9.92 -51.09 5.27
C GLU A 419 -9.54 -49.61 5.43
N ALA A 420 -9.14 -49.19 6.63
CA ALA A 420 -8.73 -47.81 6.92
C ALA A 420 -7.54 -47.34 6.07
N LYS A 421 -6.55 -48.22 5.86
CA LYS A 421 -5.39 -47.93 5.00
C LYS A 421 -5.79 -47.81 3.53
N ARG A 422 -6.64 -48.73 3.02
CA ARG A 422 -7.14 -48.66 1.65
C ARG A 422 -7.98 -47.39 1.40
N GLU A 423 -8.83 -47.01 2.35
CA GLU A 423 -9.58 -45.75 2.26
C GLU A 423 -8.64 -44.53 2.25
N ALA A 424 -7.60 -44.53 3.09
CA ALA A 424 -6.62 -43.44 3.11
C ALA A 424 -5.83 -43.36 1.80
N GLU A 425 -5.36 -44.49 1.27
CA GLU A 425 -4.68 -44.57 -0.05
C GLU A 425 -5.58 -44.04 -1.17
N GLN A 426 -6.85 -44.42 -1.17
CA GLN A 426 -7.83 -43.94 -2.15
C GLN A 426 -8.06 -42.43 -2.02
N GLN A 427 -8.23 -41.92 -0.80
CA GLN A 427 -8.41 -40.49 -0.53
C GLN A 427 -7.18 -39.67 -0.97
N ILE A 428 -5.96 -40.16 -0.74
CA ILE A 428 -4.72 -39.52 -1.18
C ILE A 428 -4.66 -39.49 -2.72
N SER A 429 -4.92 -40.63 -3.37
CA SER A 429 -4.94 -40.73 -4.83
C SER A 429 -5.96 -39.78 -5.47
N ASP A 430 -7.17 -39.72 -4.91
CA ASP A 430 -8.22 -38.80 -5.37
C ASP A 430 -7.80 -37.33 -5.16
N ALA A 431 -7.17 -37.00 -4.03
CA ALA A 431 -6.66 -35.67 -3.73
C ALA A 431 -5.48 -35.25 -4.63
N GLU A 432 -4.57 -36.17 -4.97
CA GLU A 432 -3.47 -35.92 -5.92
C GLU A 432 -3.99 -35.60 -7.33
N ASN A 433 -5.00 -36.36 -7.79
CA ASN A 433 -5.67 -36.08 -9.05
C ASN A 433 -6.43 -34.74 -9.01
N GLY A 434 -7.13 -34.47 -7.90
CA GLY A 434 -7.84 -33.22 -7.65
C GLY A 434 -6.89 -32.01 -7.68
N LYS A 435 -5.75 -32.13 -6.99
CA LYS A 435 -4.67 -31.14 -6.96
C LYS A 435 -4.17 -30.82 -8.37
N LYS A 436 -3.81 -31.85 -9.15
CA LYS A 436 -3.30 -31.66 -10.51
C LYS A 436 -4.31 -30.93 -11.39
N LYS A 437 -5.58 -31.35 -11.35
CA LYS A 437 -6.65 -30.72 -12.13
C LYS A 437 -6.89 -29.26 -11.73
N LEU A 438 -6.92 -28.97 -10.43
CA LEU A 438 -7.08 -27.61 -9.93
C LEU A 438 -5.90 -26.71 -10.30
N GLN A 439 -4.67 -27.24 -10.30
CA GLN A 439 -3.49 -26.50 -10.74
C GLN A 439 -3.56 -26.13 -12.22
N GLU A 440 -3.98 -27.06 -13.09
CA GLU A 440 -4.20 -26.81 -14.52
C GLU A 440 -5.31 -25.75 -14.74
N GLU A 441 -6.43 -25.86 -14.03
CA GLU A 441 -7.54 -24.89 -14.10
C GLU A 441 -7.12 -23.48 -13.61
N ILE A 442 -6.38 -23.40 -12.50
CA ILE A 442 -5.87 -22.13 -11.97
C ILE A 442 -4.89 -21.49 -12.97
N ALA A 443 -3.98 -22.27 -13.56
CA ALA A 443 -3.04 -21.78 -14.55
C ALA A 443 -3.76 -21.19 -15.76
N SER A 444 -4.75 -21.91 -16.30
CA SER A 444 -5.55 -21.45 -17.44
C SER A 444 -6.36 -20.19 -17.14
N LEU A 445 -7.05 -20.13 -15.99
CA LEU A 445 -7.81 -18.94 -15.60
C LEU A 445 -6.90 -17.74 -15.33
N SER A 446 -5.71 -17.97 -14.78
CA SER A 446 -4.73 -16.92 -14.53
C SER A 446 -4.17 -16.34 -15.83
N GLU A 447 -3.93 -17.18 -16.84
CA GLU A 447 -3.52 -16.76 -18.17
C GLU A 447 -4.61 -15.93 -18.88
N GLU A 448 -5.87 -16.40 -18.85
CA GLU A 448 -7.00 -15.66 -19.42
C GLU A 448 -7.21 -14.30 -18.74
N LEU A 449 -7.08 -14.26 -17.41
CA LEU A 449 -7.13 -13.02 -16.63
C LEU A 449 -6.02 -12.06 -17.07
N GLU A 450 -4.80 -12.55 -17.27
CA GLU A 450 -3.68 -11.70 -17.66
C GLU A 450 -3.84 -11.14 -19.07
N GLU A 451 -4.38 -11.93 -20.01
CA GLU A 451 -4.72 -11.44 -21.35
C GLU A 451 -5.87 -10.43 -21.32
N LYS A 452 -6.91 -10.64 -20.51
CA LYS A 452 -7.97 -9.64 -20.28
C LYS A 452 -7.41 -8.34 -19.70
N ARG A 453 -6.53 -8.44 -18.69
CA ARG A 453 -5.82 -7.28 -18.12
C ARG A 453 -5.00 -6.57 -19.18
N LYS A 454 -4.27 -7.30 -20.02
CA LYS A 454 -3.44 -6.74 -21.08
C LYS A 454 -4.28 -6.03 -22.15
N ALA A 455 -5.36 -6.65 -22.62
CA ALA A 455 -6.27 -6.06 -23.59
C ALA A 455 -6.93 -4.78 -23.05
N GLN A 456 -7.35 -4.78 -21.79
CA GLN A 456 -7.95 -3.59 -21.16
C GLN A 456 -6.92 -2.52 -20.83
N ARG A 457 -5.69 -2.88 -20.39
CA ARG A 457 -4.56 -1.93 -20.25
C ARG A 457 -4.24 -1.26 -21.59
N GLN A 458 -4.35 -1.99 -22.70
CA GLN A 458 -4.17 -1.47 -24.04
C GLN A 458 -5.34 -0.57 -24.48
N GLU A 459 -6.59 -0.93 -24.16
CA GLU A 459 -7.77 -0.09 -24.45
C GLU A 459 -7.76 1.22 -23.67
N ILE A 460 -7.17 1.19 -22.47
CA ILE A 460 -6.90 2.36 -21.63
C ILE A 460 -5.58 3.04 -22.05
N GLN A 461 -5.23 3.03 -23.35
CA GLN A 461 -4.09 3.77 -23.88
C GLN A 461 -4.17 5.24 -23.43
N ASN A 462 -3.11 5.70 -22.76
CA ASN A 462 -3.13 6.82 -21.81
C ASN A 462 -2.87 8.15 -22.52
N THR A 463 -3.67 9.19 -22.25
CA THR A 463 -3.38 10.58 -22.64
C THR A 463 -1.97 11.01 -22.21
N TRP A 464 -1.54 10.53 -21.04
CA TRP A 464 -0.23 10.82 -20.45
C TRP A 464 0.91 10.05 -21.10
N ASP A 465 0.69 8.87 -21.67
CA ASP A 465 1.76 8.09 -22.33
C ASP A 465 2.21 8.80 -23.61
N VAL A 466 1.23 9.32 -24.37
CA VAL A 466 1.48 10.12 -25.56
C VAL A 466 2.29 11.35 -25.21
N GLU A 467 1.94 12.01 -24.10
CA GLU A 467 2.66 13.19 -23.66
C GLU A 467 4.06 12.89 -23.12
N VAL A 468 4.22 11.84 -22.30
CA VAL A 468 5.53 11.40 -21.82
C VAL A 468 6.43 11.13 -23.01
N GLN A 469 5.92 10.43 -24.03
CA GLN A 469 6.66 10.15 -25.24
C GLN A 469 7.00 11.43 -26.02
N GLU A 470 6.09 12.40 -26.11
CA GLU A 470 6.35 13.70 -26.75
C GLU A 470 7.39 14.53 -25.99
N ALA A 471 7.34 14.53 -24.66
CA ALA A 471 8.30 15.21 -23.79
C ALA A 471 9.70 14.61 -23.95
N GLU A 472 9.81 13.28 -23.89
CA GLU A 472 11.08 12.57 -24.09
C GLU A 472 11.66 12.81 -25.49
N ASN A 473 10.82 12.73 -26.53
CA ASN A 473 11.24 12.95 -27.90
C ASN A 473 11.69 14.40 -28.12
N THR A 474 10.95 15.37 -27.57
CA THR A 474 11.29 16.79 -27.66
C THR A 474 12.59 17.07 -26.93
N LEU A 475 12.76 16.55 -25.71
CA LEU A 475 13.99 16.72 -24.94
C LEU A 475 15.20 16.11 -25.66
N LYS A 476 15.04 14.92 -26.25
CA LYS A 476 16.07 14.30 -27.08
C LYS A 476 16.48 15.21 -28.24
N LYS A 477 15.51 15.81 -28.96
CA LYS A 477 15.78 16.78 -30.03
C LYS A 477 16.48 18.04 -29.53
N CYS A 478 16.12 18.56 -28.35
CA CYS A 478 16.81 19.69 -27.75
C CYS A 478 18.27 19.35 -27.42
N ILE A 479 18.53 18.18 -26.85
CA ILE A 479 19.89 17.71 -26.55
C ILE A 479 20.71 17.56 -27.85
N GLU A 480 20.13 16.98 -28.89
CA GLU A 480 20.77 16.85 -30.20
C GLU A 480 21.08 18.22 -30.83
N ALA A 481 20.13 19.17 -30.78
CA ALA A 481 20.34 20.53 -31.25
C ALA A 481 21.47 21.24 -30.47
N LYS A 482 21.48 21.14 -29.13
CA LYS A 482 22.55 21.68 -28.29
C LYS A 482 23.91 21.15 -28.71
N LEU A 483 24.03 19.82 -28.84
CA LEU A 483 25.29 19.18 -29.23
C LEU A 483 25.74 19.59 -30.65
N THR A 484 24.79 19.77 -31.57
CA THR A 484 25.06 20.26 -32.93
C THR A 484 25.61 21.68 -32.93
N TYR A 485 25.05 22.57 -32.10
CA TYR A 485 25.60 23.91 -31.93
C TYR A 485 27.00 23.84 -31.31
N GLU A 486 27.17 23.13 -30.20
CA GLU A 486 28.43 23.06 -29.46
C GLU A 486 29.59 22.42 -30.25
N SER A 487 29.30 21.54 -31.20
CA SER A 487 30.32 20.92 -32.05
C SER A 487 30.93 21.87 -33.08
N CYS A 488 30.26 22.99 -33.39
CA CYS A 488 30.82 24.08 -34.19
C CYS A 488 31.99 24.79 -33.50
N ASN A 489 32.20 24.51 -32.21
CA ASN A 489 33.29 25.00 -31.39
C ASN A 489 33.44 26.55 -31.35
N VAL A 490 32.32 27.27 -31.54
CA VAL A 490 32.23 28.73 -31.46
C VAL A 490 32.42 29.22 -30.02
N VAL A 491 31.82 28.55 -29.05
CA VAL A 491 32.00 28.86 -27.63
C VAL A 491 32.95 27.85 -26.99
N PHE A 492 33.95 28.35 -26.26
CA PHE A 492 34.93 27.53 -25.57
C PHE A 492 34.24 26.63 -24.52
N PRO A 493 34.60 25.33 -24.40
CA PRO A 493 33.87 24.35 -23.58
C PRO A 493 33.55 24.76 -22.14
N LYS A 494 34.44 25.50 -21.48
CA LYS A 494 34.23 26.00 -20.10
C LYS A 494 32.96 26.84 -19.96
N TYR A 495 32.57 27.55 -21.01
CA TYR A 495 31.46 28.50 -20.99
C TYR A 495 30.19 27.95 -21.64
N ARG A 496 30.10 26.63 -21.85
CA ARG A 496 28.94 25.99 -22.48
C ARG A 496 27.81 25.75 -21.49
N ASN A 497 27.15 26.83 -21.07
CA ASN A 497 26.01 26.81 -20.18
C ASN A 497 25.15 28.06 -20.38
N LEU A 498 23.87 27.95 -20.01
CA LEU A 498 22.87 29.01 -20.17
C LEU A 498 23.33 30.38 -19.66
N ILE A 499 23.97 30.41 -18.49
CA ILE A 499 24.37 31.67 -17.85
C ILE A 499 25.42 32.40 -18.69
N ALA A 500 26.47 31.69 -19.09
CA ALA A 500 27.52 32.27 -19.92
C ALA A 500 26.97 32.67 -21.30
N TYR A 501 26.13 31.84 -21.93
CA TYR A 501 25.50 32.19 -23.21
C TYR A 501 24.68 33.48 -23.12
N ALA A 502 23.85 33.61 -22.08
CA ALA A 502 23.05 34.81 -21.84
C ALA A 502 23.91 36.05 -21.61
N SER A 503 24.94 35.96 -20.77
CA SER A 503 25.85 37.08 -20.53
C SER A 503 26.60 37.51 -21.80
N PHE A 504 27.12 36.55 -22.58
CA PHE A 504 27.79 36.88 -23.84
C PHE A 504 26.85 37.55 -24.83
N TYR A 505 25.62 37.05 -24.95
CA TYR A 505 24.61 37.66 -25.79
C TYR A 505 24.31 39.10 -25.36
N GLU A 506 24.14 39.36 -24.05
CA GLU A 506 23.91 40.71 -23.53
C GLU A 506 25.06 41.66 -23.80
N TYR A 507 26.31 41.22 -23.65
CA TYR A 507 27.47 42.07 -23.94
C TYR A 507 27.54 42.46 -25.41
N LEU A 508 27.25 41.53 -26.31
CA LEU A 508 27.21 41.79 -27.76
C LEU A 508 26.01 42.66 -28.13
N GLU A 509 24.85 42.44 -27.52
CA GLU A 509 23.63 43.19 -27.83
C GLU A 509 23.69 44.63 -27.33
N SER A 510 24.27 44.84 -26.14
CA SER A 510 24.52 46.19 -25.59
C SER A 510 25.69 46.93 -26.24
N GLY A 511 26.47 46.28 -27.11
CA GLY A 511 27.65 46.85 -27.75
C GLY A 511 28.86 47.02 -26.82
N ARG A 512 28.88 46.31 -25.68
CA ARG A 512 30.04 46.28 -24.76
C ARG A 512 31.23 45.53 -25.35
N CYS A 513 30.97 44.58 -26.24
CA CYS A 513 31.97 43.89 -27.06
C CYS A 513 31.39 43.53 -28.44
N ASP A 514 32.25 43.15 -29.37
CA ASP A 514 31.91 42.75 -30.75
C ASP A 514 32.29 41.28 -31.07
N SER A 515 33.02 40.63 -30.15
CA SER A 515 33.62 39.31 -30.32
C SER A 515 33.68 38.55 -28.99
N LEU A 516 33.83 37.21 -29.05
CA LEU A 516 33.96 36.39 -27.84
C LEU A 516 35.36 36.50 -27.22
N SER A 517 36.39 36.49 -28.07
CA SER A 517 37.81 36.52 -27.68
C SER A 517 38.42 37.92 -27.83
N GLY A 518 39.68 38.09 -27.38
CA GLY A 518 40.39 39.36 -27.43
C GLY A 518 40.32 40.17 -26.13
N VAL A 519 41.11 41.26 -26.06
CA VAL A 519 41.30 42.05 -24.82
C VAL A 519 39.97 42.62 -24.31
N ASN A 520 39.09 43.04 -25.21
CA ASN A 520 37.76 43.57 -24.91
C ASN A 520 36.62 42.57 -25.22
N GLY A 521 36.95 41.29 -25.43
CA GLY A 521 35.99 40.25 -25.79
C GLY A 521 35.11 39.80 -24.62
N ALA A 522 34.00 39.14 -24.96
CA ALA A 522 33.00 38.65 -24.01
C ALA A 522 33.59 37.76 -22.89
N TYR A 523 34.58 36.92 -23.19
CA TYR A 523 35.22 36.06 -22.19
C TYR A 523 35.90 36.85 -21.07
N ASN A 524 36.58 37.95 -21.40
CA ASN A 524 37.26 38.77 -20.40
C ASN A 524 36.27 39.53 -19.52
N LEU A 525 35.18 40.04 -20.11
CA LEU A 525 34.12 40.72 -19.36
C LEU A 525 33.47 39.76 -18.36
N TYR A 526 33.12 38.56 -18.82
CA TYR A 526 32.50 37.54 -17.98
C TYR A 526 33.40 37.11 -16.82
N GLU A 527 34.68 36.81 -17.07
CA GLU A 527 35.63 36.43 -16.02
C GLU A 527 35.87 37.56 -15.01
N ALA A 528 35.82 38.83 -15.44
CA ALA A 528 35.92 39.98 -14.54
C ALA A 528 34.68 40.10 -13.64
N GLU A 529 33.47 39.97 -14.20
CA GLU A 529 32.21 40.03 -13.46
C GLU A 529 32.04 38.83 -12.51
N LEU A 530 32.50 37.63 -12.91
CA LEU A 530 32.56 36.45 -12.04
C LEU A 530 33.44 36.68 -10.81
N LYS A 531 34.64 37.26 -10.98
CA LYS A 531 35.55 37.57 -9.85
C LYS A 531 34.98 38.62 -8.90
N GLN A 532 34.13 39.50 -9.41
CA GLN A 532 33.44 40.52 -8.62
C GLN A 532 32.18 39.98 -7.93
N ASN A 533 31.81 38.72 -8.15
CA ASN A 533 30.54 38.11 -7.72
C ASN A 533 29.30 38.86 -8.24
N THR A 534 29.45 39.58 -9.36
CA THR A 534 28.36 40.32 -10.01
C THR A 534 27.47 39.38 -10.83
N VAL A 535 28.02 38.22 -11.24
CA VAL A 535 27.36 37.17 -12.02
C VAL A 535 27.29 35.88 -11.20
N ILE A 536 26.11 35.25 -11.13
CA ILE A 536 25.93 33.92 -10.52
C ILE A 536 26.06 32.85 -11.61
N ALA A 537 27.17 32.11 -11.60
CA ALA A 537 27.50 31.12 -12.64
C ALA A 537 26.72 29.80 -12.58
N GLN A 538 26.13 29.46 -11.43
CA GLN A 538 25.46 28.19 -11.22
C GLN A 538 23.95 28.33 -11.47
N LEU A 539 23.45 27.59 -12.45
CA LEU A 539 22.03 27.61 -12.82
C LEU A 539 21.10 27.27 -11.65
N SER A 540 21.49 26.33 -10.78
CA SER A 540 20.71 26.00 -9.57
C SER A 540 20.52 27.20 -8.64
N LYS A 541 21.60 27.94 -8.35
CA LYS A 541 21.54 29.16 -7.53
C LYS A 541 20.73 30.28 -8.19
N VAL A 542 20.82 30.39 -9.51
CA VAL A 542 20.02 31.32 -10.32
C VAL A 542 18.52 31.01 -10.21
N LEU A 543 18.15 29.74 -10.22
CA LEU A 543 16.75 29.32 -10.05
C LEU A 543 16.21 29.61 -8.64
N GLU A 544 17.06 29.53 -7.62
CA GLU A 544 16.71 29.85 -6.23
C GLU A 544 16.61 31.37 -5.97
N SER A 545 17.42 32.18 -6.69
CA SER A 545 17.60 33.62 -6.44
C SER A 545 17.30 34.48 -7.68
N MET A 546 16.18 34.22 -8.36
CA MET A 546 15.86 34.88 -9.64
C MET A 546 15.80 36.42 -9.54
N GLU A 547 15.24 36.96 -8.45
CA GLU A 547 15.12 38.43 -8.33
C GLU A 547 16.50 39.09 -8.14
N ASP A 548 17.44 38.39 -7.49
CA ASP A 548 18.79 38.91 -7.21
C ASP A 548 19.64 39.04 -8.49
N ILE A 549 19.35 38.22 -9.51
CA ILE A 549 20.11 38.24 -10.77
C ILE A 549 19.51 39.17 -11.83
N LYS A 550 18.31 39.70 -11.60
CA LYS A 550 17.53 40.47 -12.58
C LYS A 550 18.28 41.67 -13.17
N THR A 551 19.10 42.33 -12.35
CA THR A 551 19.83 43.54 -12.77
C THR A 551 21.06 43.21 -13.62
N ASN A 552 21.73 42.09 -13.35
CA ASN A 552 23.04 41.78 -13.94
C ASN A 552 23.01 40.64 -14.97
N GLN A 553 21.92 39.85 -15.01
CA GLN A 553 21.76 38.67 -15.88
C GLN A 553 20.33 38.64 -16.44
N TYR A 554 19.90 39.74 -17.06
CA TYR A 554 18.51 39.99 -17.43
C TYR A 554 17.94 38.98 -18.46
N VAL A 555 18.73 38.57 -19.45
CA VAL A 555 18.34 37.60 -20.47
C VAL A 555 18.16 36.22 -19.85
N ALA A 556 19.08 35.79 -18.98
CA ALA A 556 18.92 34.53 -18.25
C ALA A 556 17.69 34.58 -17.33
N TYR A 557 17.52 35.67 -16.58
CA TYR A 557 16.35 35.91 -15.74
C TYR A 557 15.04 35.85 -16.53
N SER A 558 14.92 36.61 -17.63
CA SER A 558 13.67 36.71 -18.40
C SER A 558 13.27 35.38 -19.03
N GLN A 559 14.23 34.64 -19.61
CA GLN A 559 13.97 33.32 -20.19
C GLN A 559 13.53 32.31 -19.12
N LEU A 560 14.25 32.24 -17.99
CA LEU A 560 13.91 31.31 -16.91
C LEU A 560 12.62 31.69 -16.18
N HIS A 561 12.31 32.98 -16.06
CA HIS A 561 11.08 33.46 -15.46
C HIS A 561 9.87 33.12 -16.33
N GLU A 562 9.94 33.37 -17.64
CA GLU A 562 8.88 32.99 -18.57
C GLU A 562 8.68 31.47 -18.61
N MET A 563 9.78 30.70 -18.63
CA MET A 563 9.77 29.24 -18.54
C MET A 563 9.06 28.76 -17.27
N ASN A 564 9.46 29.23 -16.09
CA ASN A 564 8.87 28.84 -14.82
C ASN A 564 7.37 29.19 -14.77
N LYS A 565 6.97 30.35 -15.31
CA LYS A 565 5.56 30.75 -15.40
C LYS A 565 4.76 29.75 -16.27
N ASN A 566 5.25 29.45 -17.47
CA ASN A 566 4.58 28.51 -18.38
C ASN A 566 4.47 27.10 -17.78
N LEU A 567 5.53 26.62 -17.12
CA LEU A 567 5.51 25.33 -16.41
C LEU A 567 4.52 25.32 -15.27
N HIS A 568 4.44 26.40 -14.47
CA HIS A 568 3.51 26.50 -13.36
C HIS A 568 2.05 26.46 -13.85
N GLU A 569 1.72 27.19 -14.92
CA GLU A 569 0.38 27.18 -15.52
C GLU A 569 0.02 25.79 -16.06
N LEU A 570 0.96 25.13 -16.75
CA LEU A 570 0.77 23.81 -17.32
C LEU A 570 0.63 22.72 -16.24
N ASN A 571 1.45 22.75 -15.19
CA ASN A 571 1.35 21.83 -14.05
C ASN A 571 0.05 22.06 -13.26
N THR A 572 -0.38 23.31 -13.08
CA THR A 572 -1.66 23.62 -12.43
C THR A 572 -2.83 23.03 -13.22
N SER A 573 -2.80 23.15 -14.55
CA SER A 573 -3.80 22.54 -15.44
C SER A 573 -3.76 21.01 -15.36
N MET A 574 -2.56 20.41 -15.28
CA MET A 574 -2.36 18.97 -15.08
C MET A 574 -3.01 18.49 -13.78
N HIS A 575 -2.73 19.15 -12.65
CA HIS A 575 -3.30 18.77 -11.36
C HIS A 575 -4.83 18.85 -11.35
N LYS A 576 -5.42 19.88 -11.98
CA LYS A 576 -6.89 19.97 -12.12
C LYS A 576 -7.48 18.83 -12.95
N ALA A 577 -6.84 18.50 -14.07
CA ALA A 577 -7.26 17.37 -14.90
C ALA A 577 -7.20 16.06 -14.10
N VAL A 578 -6.11 15.81 -13.37
CA VAL A 578 -5.93 14.62 -12.52
C VAL A 578 -6.96 14.58 -11.39
N GLU A 579 -7.19 15.69 -10.69
CA GLU A 579 -8.18 15.76 -9.61
C GLU A 579 -9.60 15.49 -10.14
N SER A 580 -9.95 16.04 -11.31
CA SER A 580 -11.27 15.80 -11.92
C SER A 580 -11.51 14.32 -12.25
N LEU A 581 -10.46 13.61 -12.69
CA LEU A 581 -10.50 12.17 -12.98
C LEU A 581 -10.66 11.31 -11.73
N GLY A 582 -10.15 11.76 -10.57
CA GLY A 582 -10.17 11.01 -9.31
C GLY A 582 -11.54 10.91 -8.61
N GLN A 583 -12.56 11.67 -9.04
CA GLN A 583 -13.79 11.85 -8.26
C GLN A 583 -15.09 11.28 -8.91
N ILE A 584 -15.02 10.27 -9.77
CA ILE A 584 -16.11 9.79 -10.65
C ILE A 584 -17.49 9.60 -9.96
N GLN A 585 -18.45 10.51 -10.25
CA GLN A 585 -19.92 10.34 -10.10
C GLN A 585 -20.71 11.21 -11.08
N GLY A 586 -21.62 10.61 -11.86
CA GLY A 586 -22.69 11.31 -12.60
C GLY A 586 -22.31 11.90 -13.97
N ALA A 587 -23.34 12.22 -14.78
CA ALA A 587 -23.16 12.70 -16.16
C ALA A 587 -22.63 14.16 -16.24
N ALA A 588 -23.01 15.02 -15.30
CA ALA A 588 -22.50 16.40 -15.23
C ALA A 588 -21.01 16.46 -14.91
N LYS A 589 -20.50 15.49 -14.12
CA LYS A 589 -19.08 15.41 -13.76
C LYS A 589 -18.21 14.92 -14.91
N LYS A 590 -18.71 13.98 -15.72
CA LYS A 590 -18.07 13.56 -16.99
C LYS A 590 -17.88 14.70 -18.00
N ILE A 591 -18.80 15.66 -18.03
CA ILE A 591 -18.67 16.85 -18.89
C ILE A 591 -17.55 17.77 -18.38
N ALA A 592 -17.47 17.99 -17.07
CA ALA A 592 -16.40 18.77 -16.46
C ALA A 592 -15.02 18.09 -16.65
N GLU A 593 -14.94 16.78 -16.46
CA GLU A 593 -13.75 15.95 -16.73
C GLU A 593 -13.25 16.15 -18.17
N ASN A 594 -14.13 15.99 -19.16
CA ASN A 594 -13.78 16.17 -20.57
C ASN A 594 -13.30 17.60 -20.87
N SER A 595 -13.85 18.60 -20.18
CA SER A 595 -13.45 20.00 -20.35
C SER A 595 -12.06 20.28 -19.77
N GLU A 596 -11.77 19.83 -18.55
CA GLU A 596 -10.47 20.02 -17.90
C GLU A 596 -9.36 19.25 -18.63
N LEU A 597 -9.63 18.00 -19.06
CA LEU A 597 -8.70 17.22 -19.86
C LEU A 597 -8.42 17.89 -21.22
N THR A 598 -9.44 18.48 -21.85
CA THR A 598 -9.26 19.22 -23.11
C THR A 598 -8.45 20.49 -22.92
N ALA A 599 -8.71 21.25 -21.85
CA ALA A 599 -7.93 22.44 -21.51
C ALA A 599 -6.47 22.09 -21.26
N TYR A 600 -6.23 21.02 -20.52
CA TYR A 600 -4.90 20.46 -20.29
C TYR A 600 -4.19 20.07 -21.60
N ASN A 601 -4.84 19.24 -22.43
CA ASN A 601 -4.26 18.77 -23.70
C ASN A 601 -3.95 19.93 -24.66
N THR A 602 -4.79 20.97 -24.65
CA THR A 602 -4.58 22.19 -25.43
C THR A 602 -3.34 22.94 -24.95
N ALA A 603 -3.19 23.11 -23.63
CA ALA A 603 -2.01 23.74 -23.03
C ALA A 603 -0.73 22.95 -23.29
N ALA A 604 -0.77 21.62 -23.13
CA ALA A 604 0.36 20.74 -23.41
C ALA A 604 0.77 20.81 -24.89
N THR A 605 -0.19 20.76 -25.81
CA THR A 605 0.06 20.90 -27.25
C THR A 605 0.72 22.24 -27.59
N ALA A 606 0.21 23.34 -27.04
CA ALA A 606 0.79 24.68 -27.24
C ALA A 606 2.23 24.76 -26.70
N TYR A 607 2.48 24.17 -25.54
CA TYR A 607 3.81 24.11 -24.92
C TYR A 607 4.82 23.37 -25.81
N TYR A 608 4.55 22.14 -26.24
CA TYR A 608 5.47 21.39 -27.10
C TYR A 608 5.59 22.01 -28.50
N THR A 609 4.53 22.63 -29.03
CA THR A 609 4.58 23.34 -30.32
C THR A 609 5.54 24.53 -30.26
N LYS A 610 5.55 25.28 -29.14
CA LYS A 610 6.48 26.41 -28.94
C LYS A 610 7.94 25.93 -29.00
N ILE A 611 8.27 24.89 -28.22
CA ILE A 611 9.62 24.31 -28.18
C ILE A 611 10.01 23.77 -29.56
N ASN A 612 9.15 22.97 -30.20
CA ASN A 612 9.42 22.44 -31.54
C ASN A 612 9.61 23.55 -32.58
N THR A 613 8.90 24.68 -32.47
CA THR A 613 9.10 25.84 -33.34
C THR A 613 10.47 26.49 -33.11
N GLN A 614 10.88 26.67 -31.85
CA GLN A 614 12.21 27.21 -31.50
C GLN A 614 13.33 26.30 -32.03
N LEU A 615 13.20 24.98 -31.85
CA LEU A 615 14.13 24.00 -32.39
C LEU A 615 14.19 24.04 -33.92
N THR A 616 13.04 24.13 -34.58
CA THR A 616 12.98 24.20 -36.06
C THR A 616 13.69 25.45 -36.58
N ASN A 617 13.50 26.59 -35.92
CA ASN A 617 14.18 27.83 -36.27
C ASN A 617 15.70 27.73 -36.05
N ALA A 618 16.14 27.19 -34.91
CA ALA A 618 17.56 27.02 -34.59
C ALA A 618 18.25 26.06 -35.58
N LEU A 619 17.68 24.87 -35.81
CA LEU A 619 18.23 23.92 -36.77
C LEU A 619 18.21 24.45 -38.20
N GLY A 620 17.13 25.14 -38.59
CA GLY A 620 17.02 25.82 -39.88
C GLY A 620 18.11 26.88 -40.08
N TYR A 621 18.41 27.66 -39.04
CA TYR A 621 19.51 28.63 -39.04
C TYR A 621 20.86 27.94 -39.29
N MET A 622 21.14 26.84 -38.60
CA MET A 622 22.38 26.06 -38.79
C MET A 622 22.49 25.45 -40.19
N VAL A 623 21.39 25.01 -40.78
CA VAL A 623 21.37 24.51 -42.17
C VAL A 623 21.62 25.64 -43.17
N ALA A 624 20.96 26.78 -43.00
CA ALA A 624 21.14 27.96 -43.87
C ALA A 624 22.58 28.49 -43.80
N PHE A 625 23.22 28.44 -42.64
CA PHE A 625 24.61 28.87 -42.47
C PHE A 625 25.63 27.91 -43.11
N LYS A 626 25.29 26.63 -43.26
CA LYS A 626 26.12 25.63 -43.96
C LYS A 626 26.02 25.72 -45.50
N SER A 627 24.94 26.31 -46.00
CA SER A 627 24.59 26.38 -47.43
C SER A 627 25.23 27.60 -48.07
#